data_AF-A0A836BDN7-F1
#
_entry.id   AF-A0A836BDN7-F1
#
_cell.length_a   1.000
_cell.length_b   1.000
_cell.length_c   1.000
_cell.angle_alpha   90.00
_cell.angle_beta   90.00
_cell.angle_gamma   90.00
#
_symmetry.space_group_name_H-M   'P 1'
#
loop_
_entity.id
_entity.type
_entity.pdbx_description
1 polymer ?
#
loop_
_entity_poly.entity_id
_entity_poly.type
_entity_poly.pdbx_seq_one_letter_code
_entity_poly.pdbx_strand_id
1 'polypeptide(L)'
;MSDFDYIDLEILYQAKKSKNGISPEIISKPDVFTPDIWELAEKFTTLQEKKLLSKNQEGLFKITKAGINTFWHTESPLWQNLLKLLRIKPLSDAECAMYLEEPIPAVQQALEMIREKGYVMMTPLRKDTKLLKMYEILPEGVEHVKTAGRYNLLTTKPGDKLVIELENGEGILYEIIDDLVNPLRMIMTLSKEQVNEYK
;
A
#
# COMPACT_ATOMS: atom_id res chain seq x y z
N MET A 1 -4.72 14.55 6.80
CA MET A 1 -5.17 13.39 7.60
C MET A 1 -5.53 12.25 6.66
N SER A 2 -5.29 11.00 7.06
CA SER A 2 -5.75 9.83 6.31
C SER A 2 -7.27 9.73 6.36
N ASP A 3 -7.95 9.32 5.28
CA ASP A 3 -9.41 9.08 5.27
C ASP A 3 -9.87 7.87 6.12
N PHE A 4 -8.91 7.20 6.75
CA PHE A 4 -9.05 6.00 7.57
C PHE A 4 -8.21 6.14 8.84
N ASP A 5 -8.71 5.63 9.95
CA ASP A 5 -7.99 5.50 11.22
C ASP A 5 -7.69 4.04 11.59
N TYR A 6 -7.17 3.84 12.81
CA TYR A 6 -6.76 2.51 13.27
C TYR A 6 -7.97 1.57 13.46
N ILE A 7 -9.15 2.08 13.79
CA ILE A 7 -10.37 1.29 13.97
C ILE A 7 -10.83 0.79 12.61
N ASP A 8 -10.80 1.66 11.59
CA ASP A 8 -11.14 1.30 10.22
C ASP A 8 -10.23 0.17 9.70
N LEU A 9 -8.91 0.30 9.91
CA LEU A 9 -7.94 -0.73 9.53
C LEU A 9 -8.23 -2.06 10.23
N GLU A 10 -8.49 -2.04 11.54
CA GLU A 10 -8.72 -3.26 12.31
C GLU A 10 -10.02 -3.96 11.89
N ILE A 11 -11.12 -3.22 11.69
CA ILE A 11 -12.38 -3.77 11.19
C ILE A 11 -12.17 -4.44 9.83
N LEU A 12 -11.51 -3.77 8.89
CA LEU A 12 -11.25 -4.32 7.56
C LEU A 12 -10.32 -5.54 7.60
N TYR A 13 -9.30 -5.53 8.47
CA TYR A 13 -8.41 -6.67 8.64
C TYR A 13 -9.13 -7.89 9.21
N GLN A 14 -9.99 -7.71 10.22
CA GLN A 14 -10.81 -8.80 10.76
C GLN A 14 -11.82 -9.31 9.74
N ALA A 15 -12.45 -8.41 8.96
CA ALA A 15 -13.36 -8.77 7.88
C ALA A 15 -12.67 -9.60 6.79
N LYS A 16 -11.42 -9.26 6.44
CA LYS A 16 -10.58 -10.01 5.49
C LYS A 16 -10.27 -11.42 5.98
N LYS A 17 -9.99 -11.59 7.28
CA LYS A 17 -9.67 -12.89 7.88
C LYS A 17 -10.89 -13.77 8.14
N SER A 18 -12.07 -13.17 8.27
CA SER A 18 -13.29 -13.90 8.59
C SER A 18 -13.87 -14.63 7.37
N LYS A 19 -14.13 -15.93 7.51
CA LYS A 19 -14.86 -16.72 6.52
C LYS A 19 -16.38 -16.44 6.53
N ASN A 20 -16.92 -16.18 7.71
CA ASN A 20 -18.36 -16.09 7.96
C ASN A 20 -18.86 -14.64 8.05
N GLY A 21 -17.97 -13.65 8.02
CA GLY A 21 -18.29 -12.25 8.27
C GLY A 21 -18.03 -11.84 9.73
N ILE A 22 -18.20 -10.56 10.02
CA ILE A 22 -17.94 -9.94 11.33
C ILE A 22 -19.12 -9.05 11.73
N SER A 23 -19.20 -8.69 13.00
CA SER A 23 -20.15 -7.69 13.51
C SER A 23 -19.50 -6.87 14.64
N PRO A 24 -20.05 -5.71 15.02
CA PRO A 24 -19.57 -4.94 16.16
C PRO A 24 -19.47 -5.78 17.44
N GLU A 25 -20.44 -6.65 17.70
CA GLU A 25 -20.49 -7.53 18.87
C GLU A 25 -19.36 -8.56 18.88
N ILE A 26 -18.98 -9.08 17.70
CA ILE A 26 -17.89 -10.06 17.56
C ILE A 26 -16.52 -9.41 17.76
N ILE A 27 -16.37 -8.14 17.37
CA ILE A 27 -15.10 -7.40 17.47
C ILE A 27 -14.92 -6.76 18.85
N SER A 28 -15.99 -6.30 19.48
CA SER A 28 -15.95 -5.73 20.83
C SER A 28 -15.45 -6.79 21.81
N LYS A 29 -14.24 -6.58 22.37
CA LYS A 29 -13.68 -7.46 23.40
C LYS A 29 -13.93 -6.84 24.77
N PRO A 30 -14.37 -7.62 25.76
CA PRO A 30 -14.81 -7.07 27.04
C PRO A 30 -13.70 -6.46 27.93
N ASP A 31 -12.41 -6.68 27.66
CA ASP A 31 -11.39 -6.50 28.71
C ASP A 31 -10.43 -5.32 28.60
N VAL A 32 -10.12 -4.73 27.43
CA VAL A 32 -9.20 -3.59 27.37
C VAL A 32 -9.44 -2.73 26.13
N PHE A 33 -9.88 -1.49 26.35
CA PHE A 33 -9.83 -0.35 25.40
C PHE A 33 -10.25 -0.68 23.95
N THR A 34 -11.37 -1.37 23.79
CA THR A 34 -12.08 -1.39 22.51
C THR A 34 -13.00 -0.16 22.43
N PRO A 35 -13.18 0.43 21.23
CA PRO A 35 -14.23 1.42 21.01
C PRO A 35 -15.55 0.88 21.56
N ASP A 36 -16.40 1.75 22.11
CA ASP A 36 -17.69 1.28 22.60
C ASP A 36 -18.52 0.68 21.45
N ILE A 37 -19.51 -0.14 21.78
CA ILE A 37 -20.25 -0.87 20.75
C ILE A 37 -21.00 0.05 19.78
N TRP A 38 -21.34 1.27 20.21
CA TRP A 38 -22.01 2.27 19.38
C TRP A 38 -21.03 2.92 18.40
N GLU A 39 -19.81 3.25 18.84
CA GLU A 39 -18.73 3.74 17.98
C GLU A 39 -18.37 2.69 16.91
N LEU A 40 -18.28 1.40 17.29
CA LEU A 40 -18.09 0.32 16.33
C LEU A 40 -19.27 0.24 15.35
N ALA A 41 -20.52 0.33 15.81
CA ALA A 41 -21.68 0.27 14.92
C ALA A 41 -21.70 1.44 13.89
N GLU A 42 -21.32 2.65 14.31
CA GLU A 42 -21.19 3.81 13.43
C GLU A 42 -20.06 3.60 12.40
N LYS A 43 -18.92 3.08 12.84
CA LYS A 43 -17.79 2.74 11.96
C LYS A 43 -18.17 1.71 10.90
N PHE A 44 -18.86 0.64 11.30
CA PHE A 44 -19.35 -0.37 10.36
C PHE A 44 -20.32 0.21 9.33
N THR A 45 -21.22 1.09 9.78
CA THR A 45 -22.17 1.80 8.89
C THR A 45 -21.42 2.67 7.89
N THR A 46 -20.45 3.46 8.35
CA THR A 46 -19.61 4.32 7.50
C THR A 46 -18.83 3.50 6.46
N LEU A 47 -18.23 2.38 6.86
CA LEU A 47 -17.49 1.50 5.97
C LEU A 47 -18.40 0.79 4.95
N GLN A 48 -19.65 0.48 5.33
CA GLN A 48 -20.66 -0.03 4.42
C GLN A 48 -21.09 1.03 3.39
N GLU A 49 -21.34 2.26 3.82
CA GLU A 49 -21.68 3.38 2.92
C GLU A 49 -20.56 3.69 1.91
N LYS A 50 -19.30 3.59 2.35
CA LYS A 50 -18.11 3.65 1.48
C LYS A 50 -17.94 2.42 0.57
N LYS A 51 -18.85 1.43 0.64
CA LYS A 51 -18.84 0.16 -0.11
C LYS A 51 -17.61 -0.72 0.19
N LEU A 52 -16.97 -0.55 1.34
CA LEU A 52 -15.81 -1.35 1.76
C LEU A 52 -16.24 -2.62 2.48
N LEU A 53 -17.41 -2.58 3.12
CA LEU A 53 -18.10 -3.73 3.68
C LEU A 53 -19.45 -3.94 2.99
N SER A 54 -19.93 -5.18 2.98
CA SER A 54 -21.31 -5.54 2.62
C SER A 54 -21.95 -6.35 3.74
N LYS A 55 -23.21 -6.04 4.06
CA LYS A 55 -23.99 -6.73 5.10
C LYS A 55 -24.81 -7.85 4.48
N ASN A 56 -24.73 -9.06 5.02
CA ASN A 56 -25.55 -10.19 4.60
C ASN A 56 -26.94 -10.16 5.28
N GLN A 57 -27.82 -11.10 4.92
CA GLN A 57 -29.18 -11.19 5.47
C GLN A 57 -29.20 -11.49 6.98
N GLU A 58 -28.15 -12.12 7.51
CA GLU A 58 -27.99 -12.44 8.94
C GLU A 58 -27.43 -11.26 9.75
N GLY A 59 -27.12 -10.14 9.08
CA GLY A 59 -26.59 -8.94 9.70
C GLY A 59 -25.06 -8.92 9.88
N LEU A 60 -24.35 -9.94 9.38
CA LEU A 60 -22.89 -10.01 9.38
C LEU A 60 -22.29 -9.27 8.18
N PHE A 61 -21.16 -8.61 8.41
CA PHE A 61 -20.45 -7.83 7.41
C PHE A 61 -19.29 -8.63 6.81
N LYS A 62 -19.12 -8.56 5.49
CA LYS A 62 -17.97 -9.12 4.76
C LYS A 62 -17.21 -8.01 4.04
N ILE A 63 -15.90 -8.18 3.92
CA ILE A 63 -15.08 -7.25 3.14
C ILE A 63 -15.42 -7.35 1.65
N THR A 64 -15.51 -6.22 0.97
CA THR A 64 -15.72 -6.17 -0.49
C THR A 64 -14.37 -6.14 -1.22
N LYS A 65 -14.38 -6.27 -2.55
CA LYS A 65 -13.18 -6.06 -3.37
C LYS A 65 -12.61 -4.64 -3.17
N ALA A 66 -13.47 -3.63 -3.03
CA ALA A 66 -13.03 -2.26 -2.74
C ALA A 66 -12.38 -2.15 -1.35
N GLY A 67 -12.93 -2.83 -0.34
CA GLY A 67 -12.32 -2.93 0.99
C GLY A 67 -10.94 -3.59 0.94
N ILE A 68 -10.80 -4.70 0.23
CA ILE A 68 -9.49 -5.38 0.04
C ILE A 68 -8.50 -4.42 -0.64
N ASN A 69 -8.92 -3.77 -1.72
CA ASN A 69 -8.08 -2.88 -2.51
C ASN A 69 -7.65 -1.60 -1.76
N THR A 70 -8.27 -1.30 -0.62
CA THR A 70 -7.89 -0.14 0.22
C THR A 70 -6.49 -0.29 0.79
N PHE A 71 -6.13 -1.48 1.31
CA PHE A 71 -4.81 -1.73 1.93
C PHE A 71 -4.03 -2.90 1.29
N TRP A 72 -4.70 -3.82 0.62
CA TRP A 72 -4.13 -5.06 0.07
C TRP A 72 -4.33 -5.15 -1.45
N HIS A 73 -4.03 -4.07 -2.16
CA HIS A 73 -4.15 -4.07 -3.61
C HIS A 73 -3.09 -5.01 -4.20
N THR A 74 -3.52 -6.14 -4.75
CA THR A 74 -2.60 -7.22 -5.20
C THR A 74 -1.78 -6.83 -6.42
N GLU A 75 -2.23 -5.86 -7.21
CA GLU A 75 -1.49 -5.33 -8.35
C GLU A 75 -0.56 -4.17 -7.95
N SER A 76 -0.64 -3.71 -6.69
CA SER A 76 0.31 -2.71 -6.19
C SER A 76 1.59 -3.39 -5.67
N PRO A 77 2.77 -2.81 -5.93
CA PRO A 77 4.00 -3.22 -5.25
C PRO A 77 3.85 -3.20 -3.72
N LEU A 78 4.50 -4.15 -3.04
CA LEU A 78 4.44 -4.30 -1.58
C LEU A 78 4.70 -2.99 -0.82
N TRP A 79 5.67 -2.20 -1.29
CA TRP A 79 6.04 -0.93 -0.67
C TRP A 79 4.89 0.10 -0.66
N GLN A 80 3.98 0.07 -1.64
CA GLN A 80 2.82 0.96 -1.66
C GLN A 80 1.82 0.59 -0.57
N ASN A 81 1.54 -0.70 -0.43
CA ASN A 81 0.65 -1.20 0.60
C ASN A 81 1.23 -0.94 2.00
N LEU A 82 2.56 -1.03 2.16
CA LEU A 82 3.25 -0.60 3.38
C LEU A 82 3.04 0.89 3.69
N LEU A 83 3.23 1.80 2.73
CA LEU A 83 3.00 3.23 2.95
C LEU A 83 1.54 3.52 3.33
N LYS A 84 0.57 2.82 2.73
CA LYS A 84 -0.85 2.95 3.10
C LYS A 84 -1.09 2.56 4.56
N LEU A 85 -0.48 1.47 5.05
CA LEU A 85 -0.58 1.04 6.45
C LEU A 85 0.11 2.03 7.39
N LEU A 86 1.33 2.44 7.08
CA LEU A 86 2.14 3.35 7.91
C LEU A 86 1.54 4.76 8.00
N ARG A 87 0.68 5.14 7.05
CA ARG A 87 -0.14 6.37 7.11
C ARG A 87 -1.21 6.33 8.21
N ILE A 88 -1.60 5.15 8.66
CA ILE A 88 -2.60 4.97 9.72
C ILE A 88 -1.93 5.02 11.09
N LYS A 89 -0.83 4.29 11.26
CA LYS A 89 -0.09 4.20 12.53
C LYS A 89 1.36 3.72 12.29
N PRO A 90 2.28 4.05 13.21
CA PRO A 90 3.59 3.41 13.24
C PRO A 90 3.47 1.90 13.49
N LEU A 91 4.29 1.10 12.82
CA LEU A 91 4.26 -0.36 12.87
C LEU A 91 5.67 -0.94 12.85
N SER A 92 5.85 -2.09 13.51
CA SER A 92 7.03 -2.94 13.33
C SER A 92 6.98 -3.73 12.02
N ASP A 93 8.12 -4.26 11.59
CA ASP A 93 8.20 -5.19 10.46
C ASP A 93 7.33 -6.45 10.65
N ALA A 94 7.28 -6.98 11.86
CA ALA A 94 6.42 -8.10 12.22
C ALA A 94 4.93 -7.75 12.13
N GLU A 95 4.51 -6.56 12.59
CA GLU A 95 3.12 -6.11 12.46
C GLU A 95 2.76 -5.84 11.01
N CYS A 96 3.66 -5.22 10.23
CA CYS A 96 3.48 -5.03 8.79
C CYS A 96 3.29 -6.37 8.06
N ALA A 97 4.14 -7.36 8.34
CA ALA A 97 4.02 -8.71 7.80
C ALA A 97 2.69 -9.38 8.19
N MET A 98 2.27 -9.23 9.45
CA MET A 98 0.98 -9.73 9.94
C MET A 98 -0.21 -9.10 9.21
N TYR A 99 -0.24 -7.77 9.06
CA TYR A 99 -1.33 -7.07 8.39
C TYR A 99 -1.37 -7.38 6.89
N LEU A 100 -0.21 -7.42 6.23
CA LEU A 100 -0.14 -7.66 4.79
C LEU A 100 -0.24 -9.14 4.41
N GLU A 101 -0.09 -10.05 5.37
CA GLU A 101 0.02 -11.51 5.14
C GLU A 101 1.21 -11.85 4.23
N GLU A 102 2.32 -11.13 4.43
CA GLU A 102 3.55 -11.24 3.63
C GLU A 102 4.72 -11.76 4.48
N PRO A 103 5.70 -12.46 3.87
CA PRO A 103 6.89 -12.91 4.59
C PRO A 103 7.68 -11.73 5.17
N ILE A 104 8.14 -11.85 6.42
CA ILE A 104 8.95 -10.83 7.09
C ILE A 104 10.15 -10.37 6.24
N PRO A 105 10.93 -11.25 5.57
CA PRO A 105 12.05 -10.80 4.73
C PRO A 105 11.63 -9.89 3.57
N ALA A 106 10.50 -10.17 2.91
CA ALA A 106 10.00 -9.34 1.81
C ALA A 106 9.54 -7.96 2.33
N VAL A 107 8.87 -7.94 3.48
CA VAL A 107 8.47 -6.70 4.17
C VAL A 107 9.69 -5.88 4.58
N GLN A 108 10.71 -6.49 5.16
CA GLN A 108 11.95 -5.81 5.55
C GLN A 108 12.66 -5.20 4.35
N GLN A 109 12.76 -5.93 3.23
CA GLN A 109 13.34 -5.41 2.00
C GLN A 109 12.56 -4.20 1.48
N ALA A 110 11.22 -4.29 1.41
CA ALA A 110 10.38 -3.20 0.94
C ALA A 110 10.43 -1.97 1.87
N LEU A 111 10.46 -2.17 3.20
CA LEU A 111 10.64 -1.12 4.20
C LEU A 111 11.98 -0.41 4.03
N GLU A 112 13.05 -1.15 3.75
CA GLU A 112 14.37 -0.58 3.51
C GLU A 112 14.38 0.28 2.23
N MET A 113 13.77 -0.21 1.15
CA MET A 113 13.66 0.55 -0.11
C MET A 113 12.96 1.90 0.08
N ILE A 114 11.87 1.96 0.86
CA ILE A 114 11.16 3.22 1.11
C ILE A 114 11.85 4.08 2.17
N ARG A 115 12.66 3.49 3.06
CA ARG A 115 13.51 4.21 4.02
C ARG A 115 14.65 4.93 3.32
N GLU A 116 15.34 4.26 2.40
CA GLU A 116 16.41 4.87 1.59
C GLU A 116 15.91 6.03 0.74
N LYS A 117 14.65 5.98 0.30
CA LYS A 117 13.97 7.07 -0.42
C LYS A 117 13.50 8.21 0.48
N GLY A 118 13.67 8.11 1.80
CA GLY A 118 13.20 9.11 2.76
C GLY A 118 11.68 9.16 2.93
N TYR A 119 10.95 8.09 2.56
CA TYR A 119 9.49 8.05 2.72
C TYR A 119 9.06 7.60 4.12
N VAL A 120 9.95 6.90 4.84
CA VAL A 120 9.70 6.42 6.20
C VAL A 120 10.95 6.62 7.05
N MET A 121 10.73 6.81 8.35
CA MET A 121 11.78 6.77 9.37
C MET A 121 11.71 5.45 10.13
N MET A 122 12.87 4.92 10.51
CA MET A 122 12.97 3.78 11.41
C MET A 122 13.49 4.26 12.76
N THR A 123 12.75 3.90 13.82
CA THR A 123 13.10 4.20 15.21
C THR A 123 13.19 2.89 16.00
N PRO A 124 14.29 2.63 16.72
CA PRO A 124 14.37 1.48 17.61
C PRO A 124 13.52 1.72 18.87
N LEU A 125 12.64 0.78 19.20
CA LEU A 125 11.81 0.79 20.41
C LEU A 125 12.13 -0.43 21.29
N ARG A 126 12.39 -0.20 22.58
CA ARG A 126 12.56 -1.29 23.55
C ARG A 126 11.20 -1.67 24.13
N LYS A 127 10.81 -2.94 23.98
CA LYS A 127 9.59 -3.50 24.58
C LYS A 127 9.89 -4.91 25.10
N ASP A 128 9.54 -5.18 26.36
CA ASP A 128 9.71 -6.49 27.01
C ASP A 128 11.11 -7.09 26.78
N THR A 129 12.17 -6.29 26.99
CA THR A 129 13.59 -6.61 26.77
C THR A 129 14.04 -6.86 25.31
N LYS A 130 13.12 -6.81 24.34
CA LYS A 130 13.43 -6.91 22.90
C LYS A 130 13.55 -5.53 22.27
N LEU A 131 14.43 -5.42 21.27
CA LEU A 131 14.54 -4.23 20.42
C LEU A 131 13.69 -4.45 19.16
N LEU A 132 12.67 -3.62 18.98
CA LEU A 132 11.79 -3.62 17.82
C LEU A 132 12.17 -2.45 16.90
N LYS A 133 12.19 -2.68 15.60
CA LYS A 133 12.29 -1.59 14.62
C LYS A 133 10.89 -1.10 14.33
N MET A 134 10.58 0.12 14.74
CA MET A 134 9.31 0.78 14.42
C MET A 134 9.50 1.68 13.22
N TYR A 135 8.56 1.63 12.29
CA TYR A 135 8.55 2.44 11.09
C TYR A 135 7.40 3.45 11.17
N GLU A 136 7.69 4.69 10.78
CA GLU A 136 6.72 5.78 10.71
C GLU A 136 6.83 6.44 9.34
N ILE A 137 5.69 6.80 8.74
CA ILE A 137 5.68 7.49 7.46
C ILE A 137 6.12 8.95 7.63
N LEU A 138 6.96 9.43 6.70
CA LEU A 138 7.39 10.83 6.63
C LEU A 138 6.48 11.62 5.67
N PRO A 139 6.46 12.97 5.74
CA PRO A 139 5.65 13.80 4.85
C PRO A 139 5.84 13.47 3.36
N GLU A 140 7.07 13.19 2.93
CA GLU A 140 7.43 12.81 1.57
C GLU A 140 6.73 11.49 1.15
N GLY A 141 6.66 10.52 2.07
CA GLY A 141 5.93 9.28 1.86
C GLY A 141 4.43 9.49 1.74
N VAL A 142 3.85 10.41 2.54
CA VAL A 142 2.43 10.77 2.46
C VAL A 142 2.09 11.40 1.11
N GLU A 143 2.90 12.33 0.63
CA GLU A 143 2.72 12.95 -0.69
C GLU A 143 2.88 11.94 -1.82
N HIS A 144 3.88 11.05 -1.71
CA HIS A 144 4.10 10.02 -2.73
C HIS A 144 2.87 9.09 -2.91
N VAL A 145 2.21 8.70 -1.82
CA VAL A 145 0.96 7.90 -1.88
C VAL A 145 -0.17 8.64 -2.61
N LYS A 146 -0.28 9.96 -2.46
CA LYS A 146 -1.29 10.75 -3.17
C LYS A 146 -1.04 10.79 -4.69
N THR A 147 0.24 10.84 -5.08
CA THR A 147 0.64 10.92 -6.50
C THR A 147 0.76 9.57 -7.20
N ALA A 148 0.92 8.48 -6.45
CA ALA A 148 1.13 7.12 -6.97
C ALA A 148 -0.08 6.52 -7.72
N GLY A 149 -1.20 7.23 -7.86
CA GLY A 149 -2.37 6.78 -8.63
C GLY A 149 -2.27 6.94 -10.15
N ARG A 150 -1.13 7.37 -10.71
CA ARG A 150 -0.96 7.62 -12.15
C ARG A 150 0.18 6.79 -12.73
N TYR A 151 -0.05 5.49 -12.91
CA TYR A 151 0.83 4.66 -13.73
C TYR A 151 0.21 4.46 -15.10
N ASN A 152 1.00 4.64 -16.15
CA ASN A 152 0.67 4.14 -17.48
C ASN A 152 1.23 2.71 -17.56
N LEU A 153 0.34 1.71 -17.59
CA LEU A 153 0.74 0.32 -17.81
C LEU A 153 0.99 0.12 -19.30
N LEU A 154 2.23 -0.27 -19.65
CA LEU A 154 2.64 -0.62 -21.00
C LEU A 154 3.04 -2.10 -21.01
N THR A 155 2.36 -2.91 -21.83
CA THR A 155 2.73 -4.32 -22.06
C THR A 155 3.69 -4.38 -23.26
N THR A 156 4.85 -4.97 -23.07
CA THR A 156 5.96 -4.99 -24.03
C THR A 156 6.66 -6.36 -24.00
N LYS A 157 7.51 -6.64 -24.99
CA LYS A 157 8.30 -7.86 -25.14
C LYS A 157 9.79 -7.50 -25.30
N PRO A 158 10.71 -8.42 -24.94
CA PRO A 158 12.13 -8.20 -25.18
C PRO A 158 12.43 -7.83 -26.64
N GLY A 159 13.23 -6.79 -26.84
CA GLY A 159 13.56 -6.20 -28.14
C GLY A 159 12.69 -4.99 -28.54
N ASP A 160 11.57 -4.75 -27.87
CA ASP A 160 10.79 -3.52 -28.08
C ASP A 160 11.61 -2.28 -27.68
N LYS A 161 11.35 -1.15 -28.34
CA LYS A 161 11.99 0.12 -28.03
C LYS A 161 11.04 1.07 -27.32
N LEU A 162 11.53 1.73 -26.28
CA LEU A 162 10.79 2.73 -25.51
C LEU A 162 11.49 4.08 -25.65
N VAL A 163 10.76 5.08 -26.14
CA VAL A 163 11.19 6.48 -26.14
C VAL A 163 10.55 7.19 -24.96
N ILE A 164 11.38 7.79 -24.11
CA ILE A 164 10.93 8.65 -23.02
C ILE A 164 11.28 10.10 -23.39
N GLU A 165 10.27 10.93 -23.61
CA GLU A 165 10.43 12.38 -23.73
C GLU A 165 10.42 13.03 -22.34
N LEU A 166 11.39 13.89 -22.08
CA LEU A 166 11.51 14.70 -20.88
C LEU A 166 10.82 16.06 -21.09
N GLU A 167 10.47 16.75 -20.01
CA GLU A 167 9.73 18.04 -20.09
C GLU A 167 10.46 19.12 -20.89
N ASN A 168 11.80 19.05 -20.97
CA ASN A 168 12.59 19.98 -21.77
C ASN A 168 12.49 19.68 -23.28
N GLY A 169 11.84 18.58 -23.69
CA GLY A 169 11.65 18.11 -25.06
C GLY A 169 12.73 17.17 -25.58
N GLU A 170 13.82 16.96 -24.83
CA GLU A 170 14.82 15.92 -25.16
C GLU A 170 14.30 14.56 -24.72
N GLY A 171 14.98 13.48 -25.12
CA GLY A 171 14.53 12.15 -24.75
C GLY A 171 15.61 11.11 -24.60
N ILE A 172 15.20 9.90 -24.24
CA ILE A 172 16.06 8.73 -24.11
C ILE A 172 15.41 7.56 -24.83
N LEU A 173 16.19 6.87 -25.65
CA LEU A 173 15.81 5.62 -26.29
C LEU A 173 16.31 4.46 -25.45
N TYR A 174 15.39 3.62 -24.98
CA TYR A 174 15.65 2.35 -24.32
C TYR A 174 15.25 1.19 -25.23
N GLU A 175 15.90 0.05 -25.00
CA GLU A 175 15.44 -1.25 -25.46
C GLU A 175 15.02 -2.09 -24.25
N ILE A 176 13.87 -2.75 -24.37
CA ILE A 176 13.38 -3.67 -23.35
C ILE A 176 14.17 -4.97 -23.47
N ILE A 177 14.82 -5.39 -22.39
CA ILE A 177 15.56 -6.65 -22.33
C ILE A 177 14.89 -7.63 -21.35
N ASP A 178 15.19 -8.91 -21.52
CA ASP A 178 14.68 -9.97 -20.65
C ASP A 178 15.47 -10.03 -19.32
N ASP A 179 15.38 -8.95 -18.54
CA ASP A 179 15.98 -8.80 -17.21
C ASP A 179 14.97 -8.15 -16.27
N LEU A 180 14.55 -8.85 -15.21
CA LEU A 180 13.56 -8.35 -14.26
C LEU A 180 14.12 -7.32 -13.26
N VAL A 181 15.45 -7.24 -13.12
CA VAL A 181 16.10 -6.27 -12.23
C VAL A 181 16.37 -4.96 -12.97
N ASN A 182 16.85 -5.05 -14.22
CA ASN A 182 17.09 -3.89 -15.06
C ASN A 182 16.57 -4.12 -16.51
N PRO A 183 15.25 -4.08 -16.72
CA PRO A 183 14.65 -4.39 -18.02
C PRO A 183 14.91 -3.33 -19.09
N LEU A 184 15.52 -2.20 -18.74
CA LEU A 184 15.72 -1.07 -19.64
C LEU A 184 17.20 -0.91 -19.98
N ARG A 185 17.59 -1.28 -21.20
CA ARG A 185 18.92 -0.98 -21.73
C ARG A 185 18.90 0.36 -22.44
N MET A 186 19.57 1.37 -21.87
CA MET A 186 19.75 2.66 -22.54
C MET A 186 20.54 2.46 -23.83
N ILE A 187 20.01 2.94 -24.95
CA ILE A 187 20.68 2.91 -26.25
C ILE A 187 21.34 4.25 -26.53
N MET A 188 20.59 5.35 -26.41
CA MET A 188 21.10 6.70 -26.64
C MET A 188 20.18 7.78 -26.04
N THR A 189 20.71 8.99 -25.89
CA THR A 189 19.92 10.21 -25.73
C THR A 189 19.43 10.72 -27.08
N LEU A 190 18.31 11.42 -27.10
CA LEU A 190 17.68 12.02 -28.27
C LEU A 190 17.55 13.54 -28.07
N SER A 191 17.89 14.32 -29.10
CA SER A 191 17.55 15.76 -29.14
C SER A 191 16.04 15.96 -29.34
N LYS A 192 15.57 17.20 -29.20
CA LYS A 192 14.15 17.53 -29.42
C LYS A 192 13.67 17.18 -30.83
N GLU A 193 14.52 17.42 -31.83
CA GLU A 193 14.25 17.10 -33.22
C GLU A 193 14.09 15.58 -33.41
N GLN A 194 14.98 14.80 -32.81
CA GLN A 194 14.95 13.35 -32.88
C GLN A 194 13.74 12.75 -32.15
N VAL A 195 13.34 13.31 -31.02
CA VAL A 195 12.12 12.88 -30.30
C VAL A 195 10.87 13.07 -31.17
N ASN A 196 10.79 14.16 -31.93
CA ASN A 196 9.65 14.42 -32.81
C ASN A 196 9.52 13.44 -33.98
N GLU A 197 10.59 12.72 -34.35
CA GLU A 197 10.52 11.66 -35.37
C GLU A 197 9.74 10.41 -34.89
N TYR A 198 9.49 10.29 -33.58
CA TYR A 198 8.79 9.17 -32.95
C TYR A 198 7.34 9.49 -32.51
N LYS A 199 6.85 10.70 -32.76
CA LYS A 199 5.48 11.14 -32.47
C LYS A 199 4.58 10.99 -33.70
#